data_AF-A0A1X7F1U9-F1
#
_entry.id   AF-A0A1X7F1U9-F1
#
_cell.length_a   1.000
_cell.length_b   1.000
_cell.length_c   1.000
_cell.angle_alpha   90.00
_cell.angle_beta   90.00
_cell.angle_gamma   90.00
#
_symmetry.space_group_name_H-M   'P 1'
#
loop_
_entity.id
_entity.type
_entity.pdbx_description
1 polymer ?
#
loop_
_entity_poly.entity_id
_entity_poly.type
_entity_poly.pdbx_seq_one_letter_code
_entity_poly.pdbx_strand_id
1 'polypeptide(L)'
;MFYSRKLNQETGQVEVWECEWSDPGTGMAKKNFIRKYCNEGEQEDSPEQYSTASAICWAPGRTIGNIAVNSEGVFGSFTAKSGDNAVLPCNIVPCGKFRNGADRWYCKTHQIHWGIKADIAAVPPTGEVTCSNHLMGMSYVVDPLVVDFNDFEEIGVWCSLPPALSSDKIVPRAPKIHVHKRFSGDNKKLLDRDFDAIVCSYNQNLGLFSSSEITQIQITPPAAFEFVKSLENDREMACVTCKKCGYPHLDLGSFANTPHAKHFCGNCGNDSVWSEGKIVSTPLKPLHDQFNNSNKYIVPERTLNMDEYTGLKFEVWSSTPAVLWTADRPQELGIHVHIYEKGRRLVDDTFGKVIYQGQELDRKILWQEMAKNTIY
;
A
#
# COMPACT_ATOMS: atom_id res chain seq x y z
N MET A 1 10.46 -22.95 -11.42
CA MET A 1 11.35 -22.30 -12.43
C MET A 1 10.81 -20.90 -12.69
N PHE A 2 11.60 -19.94 -13.20
CA PHE A 2 11.14 -18.56 -13.43
C PHE A 2 11.87 -17.89 -14.60
N TYR A 3 11.40 -16.73 -15.07
CA TYR A 3 12.06 -15.97 -16.15
C TYR A 3 12.81 -14.74 -15.63
N SER A 4 13.99 -14.48 -16.18
CA SER A 4 14.82 -13.30 -15.88
C SER A 4 15.39 -12.67 -17.16
N ARG A 5 15.83 -11.41 -17.05
CA ARG A 5 16.40 -10.65 -18.17
C ARG A 5 17.92 -10.65 -18.16
N LYS A 6 18.51 -10.76 -19.35
CA LYS A 6 19.94 -10.69 -19.58
C LYS A 6 20.24 -9.79 -20.78
N LEU A 7 21.18 -8.86 -20.64
CA LEU A 7 21.67 -8.04 -21.75
C LEU A 7 22.70 -8.84 -22.54
N ASN A 8 22.46 -9.00 -23.83
CA ASN A 8 23.45 -9.52 -24.76
C ASN A 8 24.42 -8.38 -25.11
N GLN A 9 25.68 -8.48 -24.66
CA GLN A 9 26.68 -7.43 -24.85
C GLN A 9 27.11 -7.28 -26.32
N GLU A 10 26.96 -8.32 -27.14
CA GLU A 10 27.32 -8.29 -28.56
C GLU A 10 26.26 -7.57 -29.40
N THR A 11 24.99 -7.83 -29.12
CA THR A 11 23.86 -7.26 -29.88
C THR A 11 23.28 -6.01 -29.25
N GLY A 12 23.57 -5.75 -27.97
CA GLY A 12 22.95 -4.69 -27.17
C GLY A 12 21.47 -4.94 -26.84
N GLN A 13 20.93 -6.12 -27.15
CA GLN A 13 19.53 -6.48 -26.93
C GLN A 13 19.30 -7.09 -25.56
N VAL A 14 18.15 -6.79 -24.95
CA VAL A 14 17.68 -7.46 -23.73
C VAL A 14 16.97 -8.75 -24.12
N GLU A 15 17.42 -9.86 -23.55
CA GLU A 15 16.91 -11.21 -23.78
C GLU A 15 16.16 -11.73 -22.56
N VAL A 16 15.09 -12.51 -22.79
CA VAL A 16 14.35 -13.23 -21.75
C VAL A 16 14.91 -14.65 -21.65
N TRP A 17 15.24 -15.07 -20.43
CA TRP A 17 15.86 -16.37 -20.15
C TRP A 17 15.06 -17.14 -19.09
N GLU A 18 14.93 -18.45 -19.28
CA GLU A 18 14.42 -19.37 -18.25
C GLU A 18 15.51 -19.63 -17.21
N CYS A 19 15.14 -19.61 -15.93
CA CYS A 19 16.03 -19.61 -14.79
C CYS A 19 15.53 -20.52 -13.65
N GLU A 20 16.46 -20.92 -12.80
CA GLU A 20 16.19 -21.59 -11.53
C GLU A 20 17.09 -21.01 -10.41
N TRP A 21 16.64 -21.17 -9.17
CA TRP A 21 17.45 -20.86 -8.00
C TRP A 21 18.33 -22.07 -7.65
N SER A 22 19.62 -21.85 -7.39
CA SER A 22 20.44 -22.81 -6.66
C SER A 22 20.04 -22.79 -5.18
N ASP A 23 20.01 -23.95 -4.53
CA ASP A 23 19.89 -24.08 -3.07
C ASP A 23 18.78 -23.22 -2.39
N PRO A 24 17.50 -23.38 -2.79
CA PRO A 24 16.40 -22.57 -2.28
C PRO A 24 16.24 -22.69 -0.75
N GLY A 25 15.92 -21.58 -0.08
CA GLY A 25 15.63 -21.54 1.37
C GLY A 25 16.84 -21.33 2.29
N THR A 26 18.05 -21.21 1.74
CA THR A 26 19.30 -21.04 2.52
C THR A 26 19.76 -19.59 2.69
N GLY A 27 19.07 -18.63 2.05
CA GLY A 27 19.48 -17.22 2.01
C GLY A 27 20.69 -16.94 1.10
N MET A 28 21.25 -17.97 0.43
CA MET A 28 22.40 -17.88 -0.49
C MET A 28 22.08 -18.33 -1.92
N ALA A 29 20.79 -18.38 -2.28
CA ALA A 29 20.35 -18.86 -3.58
C ALA A 29 20.92 -18.01 -4.74
N LYS A 30 21.58 -18.67 -5.71
CA LYS A 30 22.08 -18.01 -6.94
C LYS A 30 21.15 -18.30 -8.10
N LYS A 31 20.97 -17.31 -8.96
CA LYS A 31 20.17 -17.44 -10.18
C LYS A 31 20.98 -18.14 -11.27
N ASN A 32 20.50 -19.28 -11.72
CA ASN A 32 21.07 -20.03 -12.85
C ASN A 32 20.26 -19.76 -14.11
N PHE A 33 20.91 -19.27 -15.16
CA PHE A 33 20.30 -19.04 -16.48
C PHE A 33 20.39 -20.33 -17.30
N ILE A 34 19.24 -20.96 -17.59
CA ILE A 34 19.17 -22.29 -18.20
C ILE A 34 19.19 -22.18 -19.72
N ARG A 35 18.24 -21.44 -20.30
CA ARG A 35 18.12 -21.27 -21.76
C ARG A 35 17.47 -19.94 -22.14
N LYS A 36 17.85 -19.40 -23.30
CA LYS A 36 17.18 -18.24 -23.91
C LYS A 36 15.78 -18.65 -24.34
N TYR A 37 14.80 -17.83 -23.98
CA TYR A 37 13.41 -18.00 -24.37
C TYR A 37 13.08 -17.14 -25.61
N CYS A 38 13.30 -15.83 -25.55
CA CYS A 38 13.11 -14.90 -26.67
C CYS A 38 13.91 -13.60 -26.47
N ASN A 39 13.88 -12.68 -27.44
CA ASN A 39 14.28 -11.29 -27.19
C ASN A 39 13.12 -10.54 -26.54
N GLU A 40 13.40 -9.59 -25.65
CA GLU A 40 12.31 -8.85 -25.03
C GLU A 40 11.66 -7.87 -25.99
N GLY A 41 10.32 -7.88 -26.03
CA GLY A 41 9.51 -7.18 -27.02
C GLY A 41 8.96 -8.10 -28.13
N GLU A 42 9.48 -9.32 -28.27
CA GLU A 42 8.94 -10.36 -29.17
C GLU A 42 7.95 -11.31 -28.47
N GLN A 43 7.66 -11.08 -27.19
CA GLN A 43 6.76 -11.91 -26.40
C GLN A 43 5.30 -11.46 -26.59
N GLU A 44 4.46 -12.37 -27.10
CA GLU A 44 3.01 -12.31 -26.94
C GLU A 44 2.68 -12.93 -25.58
N ASP A 45 2.44 -12.08 -24.57
CA ASP A 45 1.97 -12.39 -23.22
C ASP A 45 2.53 -13.66 -22.53
N SER A 46 3.43 -13.46 -21.56
CA SER A 46 3.86 -14.55 -20.68
C SER A 46 2.67 -15.05 -19.86
N PRO A 47 2.40 -16.37 -19.78
CA PRO A 47 1.58 -16.88 -18.71
C PRO A 47 2.34 -16.64 -17.40
N GLU A 48 1.85 -15.72 -16.57
CA GLU A 48 2.35 -15.59 -15.19
C GLU A 48 2.22 -16.97 -14.53
N GLN A 49 3.34 -17.56 -14.10
CA GLN A 49 3.31 -18.81 -13.35
C GLN A 49 2.76 -18.52 -11.96
N TYR A 50 1.47 -18.82 -11.80
CA TYR A 50 0.71 -18.66 -10.56
C TYR A 50 1.25 -19.60 -9.47
N SER A 51 1.81 -19.03 -8.40
CA SER A 51 1.97 -19.68 -7.09
C SER A 51 0.64 -19.70 -6.35
N THR A 52 0.43 -20.72 -5.52
CA THR A 52 -0.74 -20.84 -4.62
C THR A 52 -0.70 -19.86 -3.44
N ALA A 53 0.48 -19.33 -3.09
CA ALA A 53 0.63 -18.31 -2.07
C ALA A 53 0.60 -16.91 -2.70
N SER A 54 0.04 -15.93 -1.98
CA SER A 54 -0.03 -14.53 -2.41
C SER A 54 0.72 -13.65 -1.42
N ALA A 55 1.65 -12.83 -1.90
CA ALA A 55 2.31 -11.82 -1.08
C ALA A 55 1.94 -10.42 -1.53
N ILE A 56 1.87 -9.47 -0.59
CA ILE A 56 1.85 -8.03 -0.89
C ILE A 56 3.22 -7.51 -0.56
N CYS A 57 3.86 -6.80 -1.49
CA CYS A 57 5.11 -6.11 -1.24
C CYS A 57 4.95 -4.61 -1.52
N TRP A 58 5.60 -3.75 -0.75
CA TRP A 58 5.64 -2.31 -0.98
C TRP A 58 6.98 -1.72 -0.56
N ALA A 59 7.37 -0.62 -1.20
CA ALA A 59 8.51 0.15 -0.78
C ALA A 59 8.04 1.40 0.00
N PRO A 60 8.82 1.89 0.97
CA PRO A 60 8.55 3.17 1.61
C PRO A 60 8.39 4.30 0.59
N GLY A 61 7.24 4.98 0.59
CA GLY A 61 7.00 6.16 -0.23
C GLY A 61 6.99 5.94 -1.75
N ARG A 62 6.91 4.69 -2.23
CA ARG A 62 6.72 4.39 -3.65
C ARG A 62 5.50 3.51 -3.84
N THR A 63 4.77 3.80 -4.91
CA THR A 63 3.74 2.89 -5.39
C THR A 63 4.47 1.62 -5.84
N ILE A 64 3.84 0.44 -5.88
CA ILE A 64 4.35 -0.65 -6.72
C ILE A 64 3.25 -0.98 -7.70
N GLY A 65 3.64 -1.15 -8.96
CA GLY A 65 2.70 -1.41 -10.03
C GLY A 65 2.10 -2.81 -9.95
N ASN A 66 2.88 -3.71 -9.37
CA ASN A 66 2.53 -5.08 -9.06
C ASN A 66 2.93 -5.35 -7.60
N ILE A 67 2.17 -4.76 -6.66
CA ILE A 67 2.33 -5.03 -5.21
C ILE A 67 1.96 -6.48 -4.88
N ALA A 68 1.06 -7.10 -5.67
CA ALA A 68 0.73 -8.51 -5.54
C ALA A 68 1.83 -9.35 -6.20
N VAL A 69 2.49 -10.20 -5.41
CA VAL A 69 3.53 -11.08 -5.90
C VAL A 69 3.12 -12.52 -5.71
N ASN A 70 2.95 -13.21 -6.82
CA ASN A 70 2.48 -14.59 -6.92
C ASN A 70 3.48 -15.48 -7.68
N SER A 71 4.70 -15.02 -7.96
CA SER A 71 5.68 -15.82 -8.70
C SER A 71 6.57 -16.63 -7.77
N GLU A 72 6.82 -17.91 -8.09
CA GLU A 72 7.78 -18.77 -7.36
C GLU A 72 9.15 -18.11 -7.17
N GLY A 73 9.59 -17.31 -8.16
CA GLY A 73 10.87 -16.60 -8.14
C GLY A 73 11.03 -15.59 -7.00
N VAL A 74 9.94 -15.18 -6.35
CA VAL A 74 9.93 -14.17 -5.28
C VAL A 74 9.68 -14.78 -3.91
N PHE A 75 8.99 -15.92 -3.81
CA PHE A 75 8.76 -16.57 -2.51
C PHE A 75 10.06 -16.96 -1.79
N GLY A 76 11.13 -17.26 -2.54
CA GLY A 76 12.46 -17.49 -1.98
C GLY A 76 13.10 -16.28 -1.30
N SER A 77 12.59 -15.06 -1.53
CA SER A 77 13.08 -13.82 -0.91
C SER A 77 12.45 -13.51 0.46
N PHE A 78 11.41 -14.24 0.87
CA PHE A 78 10.71 -14.01 2.13
C PHE A 78 11.25 -14.92 3.23
N THR A 79 11.61 -14.34 4.37
CA THR A 79 12.17 -15.06 5.53
C THR A 79 11.14 -15.28 6.64
N ALA A 80 9.98 -14.62 6.57
CA ALA A 80 8.91 -14.68 7.56
C ALA A 80 7.52 -14.46 6.92
N LYS A 81 6.46 -14.37 7.73
CA LYS A 81 5.11 -14.01 7.27
C LYS A 81 4.94 -12.52 6.96
N SER A 82 5.74 -11.67 7.59
CA SER A 82 5.86 -10.25 7.24
C SER A 82 7.25 -9.74 7.62
N GLY A 83 7.66 -8.64 7.00
CA GLY A 83 8.96 -8.01 7.23
C GLY A 83 9.14 -6.74 6.41
N ASP A 84 10.30 -6.08 6.53
CA ASP A 84 10.66 -4.81 5.89
C ASP A 84 11.94 -4.89 5.03
N ASN A 85 12.45 -6.10 4.83
CA ASN A 85 13.79 -6.36 4.30
C ASN A 85 13.81 -7.32 3.09
N ALA A 86 12.67 -7.55 2.44
CA ALA A 86 12.65 -8.41 1.25
C ALA A 86 13.35 -7.72 0.08
N VAL A 87 14.33 -8.38 -0.53
CA VAL A 87 14.97 -7.91 -1.76
C VAL A 87 14.37 -8.68 -2.92
N LEU A 88 13.64 -7.96 -3.77
CA LEU A 88 12.89 -8.56 -4.86
C LEU A 88 13.64 -8.48 -6.20
N PRO A 89 13.53 -9.49 -7.07
CA PRO A 89 14.11 -9.43 -8.40
C PRO A 89 13.47 -8.33 -9.26
N CYS A 90 14.28 -7.74 -10.14
CA CYS A 90 13.79 -6.75 -11.09
C CYS A 90 12.88 -7.38 -12.15
N ASN A 91 11.66 -6.85 -12.28
CA ASN A 91 10.80 -7.12 -13.43
C ASN A 91 10.89 -5.95 -14.42
N ILE A 92 11.79 -6.06 -15.40
CA ILE A 92 12.05 -5.02 -16.41
C ILE A 92 11.17 -5.28 -17.62
N VAL A 93 10.37 -4.28 -18.01
CA VAL A 93 9.45 -4.36 -19.16
C VAL A 93 9.64 -3.17 -20.09
N PRO A 94 9.31 -3.29 -21.39
CA PRO A 94 9.33 -2.17 -22.31
C PRO A 94 8.27 -1.12 -21.94
N CYS A 95 8.66 0.16 -21.90
CA CYS A 95 7.77 1.29 -21.55
C CYS A 95 7.77 2.43 -22.58
N GLY A 96 8.09 2.10 -23.82
CA GLY A 96 8.08 3.02 -24.97
C GLY A 96 9.50 3.37 -25.42
N LYS A 97 9.66 4.59 -25.95
CA LYS A 97 10.95 5.09 -26.44
C LYS A 97 11.32 6.41 -25.79
N PHE A 98 12.61 6.65 -25.62
CA PHE A 98 13.14 7.96 -25.29
C PHE A 98 13.00 8.93 -26.46
N ARG A 99 13.17 10.24 -26.22
CA ARG A 99 13.09 11.29 -27.25
C ARG A 99 14.08 11.10 -28.41
N ASN A 100 15.18 10.40 -28.17
CA ASN A 100 16.19 10.07 -29.18
C ASN A 100 15.88 8.76 -29.94
N GLY A 101 14.71 8.16 -29.73
CA GLY A 101 14.27 6.94 -30.40
C GLY A 101 14.79 5.63 -29.79
N ALA A 102 15.64 5.69 -28.77
CA ALA A 102 16.10 4.50 -28.05
C ALA A 102 14.98 3.87 -27.22
N ASP A 103 14.99 2.56 -27.06
CA ASP A 103 14.01 1.86 -26.23
C ASP A 103 14.14 2.28 -24.77
N ARG A 104 12.99 2.52 -24.14
CA ARG A 104 12.88 2.90 -22.74
C ARG A 104 12.28 1.73 -21.97
N TRP A 105 12.92 1.34 -20.89
CA TRP A 105 12.51 0.21 -20.06
C TRP A 105 12.05 0.69 -18.69
N TYR A 106 11.28 -0.15 -18.01
CA TYR A 106 10.73 0.15 -16.70
C TYR A 106 10.78 -1.06 -15.78
N CYS A 107 11.32 -0.88 -14.58
CA CYS A 107 11.24 -1.87 -13.54
C CYS A 107 9.88 -1.78 -12.82
N LYS A 108 8.97 -2.73 -13.05
CA LYS A 108 7.67 -2.78 -12.35
C LYS A 108 7.82 -2.95 -10.84
N THR A 109 8.80 -3.74 -10.41
CA THR A 109 9.07 -4.05 -8.99
C THR A 109 9.52 -2.82 -8.21
N HIS A 110 10.46 -2.04 -8.75
CA HIS A 110 11.10 -0.93 -8.04
C HIS A 110 10.66 0.46 -8.55
N GLN A 111 9.78 0.47 -9.55
CA GLN A 111 9.20 1.63 -10.19
C GLN A 111 10.21 2.67 -10.68
N ILE A 112 11.20 2.22 -11.44
CA ILE A 112 12.19 3.12 -12.01
C ILE A 112 12.45 2.79 -13.47
N HIS A 113 12.68 3.81 -14.28
CA HIS A 113 13.13 3.63 -15.65
C HIS A 113 14.51 2.98 -15.67
N TRP A 114 14.75 2.20 -16.70
CA TRP A 114 16.02 1.55 -16.98
C TRP A 114 16.38 1.71 -18.46
N GLY A 115 17.66 1.60 -18.77
CA GLY A 115 18.21 1.60 -20.13
C GLY A 115 18.90 2.89 -20.53
N ILE A 116 19.22 3.78 -19.58
CA ILE A 116 20.14 4.89 -19.85
C ILE A 116 21.59 4.39 -19.92
N LYS A 117 22.51 5.21 -20.46
CA LYS A 117 23.93 4.82 -20.59
C LYS A 117 24.55 4.34 -19.27
N ALA A 118 24.18 4.97 -18.15
CA ALA A 118 24.68 4.58 -16.83
C ALA A 118 24.19 3.19 -16.42
N ASP A 119 22.94 2.85 -16.71
CA ASP A 119 22.36 1.53 -16.42
C ASP A 119 23.07 0.44 -17.22
N ILE A 120 23.27 0.68 -18.52
CA ILE A 120 23.95 -0.26 -19.42
C ILE A 120 25.41 -0.48 -18.96
N ALA A 121 26.10 0.58 -18.56
CA ALA A 121 27.46 0.51 -18.04
C ALA A 121 27.56 -0.21 -16.68
N ALA A 122 26.48 -0.22 -15.90
CA ALA A 122 26.42 -0.89 -14.59
C ALA A 122 26.07 -2.40 -14.70
N VAL A 123 25.76 -2.91 -15.90
CA VAL A 123 25.44 -4.32 -16.09
C VAL A 123 26.69 -5.18 -15.78
N PRO A 124 26.58 -6.17 -14.86
CA PRO A 124 27.69 -7.05 -14.52
C PRO A 124 28.14 -7.91 -15.70
N PRO A 125 29.35 -8.51 -15.67
CA PRO A 125 29.82 -9.43 -16.71
C PRO A 125 28.90 -10.63 -16.96
N THR A 126 28.06 -11.00 -15.98
CA THR A 126 27.03 -12.04 -16.16
C THR A 126 25.94 -11.64 -17.15
N GLY A 127 25.82 -10.35 -17.47
CA GLY A 127 24.78 -9.76 -18.32
C GLY A 127 23.45 -9.53 -17.59
N GLU A 128 23.33 -9.84 -16.30
CA GLU A 128 22.06 -9.72 -15.60
C GLU A 128 21.55 -8.26 -15.55
N VAL A 129 20.29 -8.07 -15.97
CA VAL A 129 19.69 -6.73 -16.00
C VAL A 129 19.03 -6.42 -14.66
N THR A 130 19.57 -5.43 -13.95
CA THR A 130 19.02 -4.91 -12.70
C THR A 130 18.85 -3.40 -12.76
N CYS A 131 17.81 -2.89 -12.11
CA CYS A 131 17.63 -1.45 -11.94
C CYS A 131 18.49 -0.91 -10.80
N SER A 132 18.66 0.42 -10.70
CA SER A 132 19.46 1.05 -9.64
C SER A 132 18.97 0.72 -8.21
N ASN A 133 17.71 0.30 -8.07
CA ASN A 133 17.07 -0.01 -6.79
C ASN A 133 16.98 -1.51 -6.49
N HIS A 134 17.67 -2.37 -7.25
CA HIS A 134 17.53 -3.83 -7.13
C HIS A 134 17.93 -4.44 -5.78
N LEU A 135 18.62 -3.69 -4.91
CA LEU A 135 18.98 -4.10 -3.55
C LEU A 135 18.12 -3.42 -2.48
N MET A 136 17.10 -2.65 -2.87
CA MET A 136 16.23 -1.96 -1.93
C MET A 136 15.43 -2.99 -1.14
N GLY A 137 15.50 -2.92 0.19
CA GLY A 137 14.62 -3.67 1.09
C GLY A 137 13.19 -3.20 0.95
N MET A 138 12.26 -4.15 0.87
CA MET A 138 10.84 -3.91 0.68
C MET A 138 10.06 -4.54 1.81
N SER A 139 9.01 -3.84 2.23
CA SER A 139 8.04 -4.39 3.16
C SER A 139 7.17 -5.41 2.48
N TYR A 140 6.79 -6.45 3.22
CA TYR A 140 6.00 -7.53 2.68
C TYR A 140 5.08 -8.19 3.72
N VAL A 141 4.01 -8.78 3.21
CA VAL A 141 3.13 -9.70 3.94
C VAL A 141 2.84 -10.89 3.04
N VAL A 142 3.10 -12.09 3.55
CA VAL A 142 2.73 -13.37 2.91
C VAL A 142 1.37 -13.79 3.46
N ASP A 143 0.47 -14.18 2.56
CA ASP A 143 -0.92 -14.57 2.84
C ASP A 143 -1.65 -13.50 3.67
N PRO A 144 -1.80 -12.29 3.12
CA PRO A 144 -2.48 -11.18 3.80
C PRO A 144 -3.94 -11.55 4.12
N LEU A 145 -4.53 -10.85 5.10
CA LEU A 145 -5.96 -10.98 5.36
C LEU A 145 -6.75 -10.58 4.11
N VAL A 146 -7.61 -11.48 3.65
CA VAL A 146 -8.61 -11.16 2.64
C VAL A 146 -9.90 -10.69 3.33
N VAL A 147 -10.39 -9.54 2.90
CA VAL A 147 -11.65 -8.94 3.32
C VAL A 147 -12.61 -9.06 2.14
N ASP A 148 -13.53 -10.01 2.23
CA ASP A 148 -14.68 -10.12 1.33
C ASP A 148 -15.82 -9.26 1.89
N PHE A 149 -16.44 -8.45 1.02
CA PHE A 149 -17.55 -7.57 1.38
C PHE A 149 -18.90 -8.29 1.43
N ASN A 150 -19.04 -9.47 0.84
CA ASN A 150 -20.33 -10.16 0.76
C ASN A 150 -20.76 -10.81 2.08
N ASP A 151 -19.82 -11.05 3.00
CA ASP A 151 -20.04 -11.88 4.18
C ASP A 151 -20.43 -11.09 5.45
N PHE A 152 -20.41 -9.75 5.44
CA PHE A 152 -20.50 -8.94 6.66
C PHE A 152 -21.48 -7.76 6.53
N GLU A 153 -22.15 -7.43 7.64
CA GLU A 153 -23.05 -6.26 7.73
C GLU A 153 -22.25 -4.98 8.01
N GLU A 154 -21.18 -5.06 8.83
CA GLU A 154 -20.30 -3.92 9.14
C GLU A 154 -18.83 -4.31 8.97
N ILE A 155 -18.17 -3.64 8.04
CA ILE A 155 -16.73 -3.67 7.82
C ILE A 155 -16.23 -2.23 7.92
N GLY A 156 -15.24 -2.03 8.78
CA GLY A 156 -14.48 -0.79 8.83
C GLY A 156 -13.00 -1.07 8.64
N VAL A 157 -12.35 -0.26 7.80
CA VAL A 157 -10.88 -0.28 7.65
C VAL A 157 -10.32 1.10 7.90
N TRP A 158 -9.37 1.21 8.82
CA TRP A 158 -8.68 2.46 9.14
C TRP A 158 -7.17 2.35 8.94
N CYS A 159 -6.54 3.50 8.78
CA CYS A 159 -5.10 3.62 8.92
C CYS A 159 -4.75 3.78 10.40
N SER A 160 -4.22 2.72 11.03
CA SER A 160 -3.79 2.74 12.43
C SER A 160 -2.45 3.46 12.56
N LEU A 161 -2.47 4.60 13.26
CA LEU A 161 -1.30 5.44 13.52
C LEU A 161 -0.86 5.33 14.99
N PRO A 162 0.43 5.57 15.28
CA PRO A 162 0.87 5.76 16.66
C PRO A 162 0.07 6.90 17.34
N PRO A 163 -0.11 6.84 18.66
CA PRO A 163 -0.86 7.85 19.40
C PRO A 163 -0.25 9.24 19.22
N ALA A 164 -1.11 10.26 19.32
CA ALA A 164 -0.69 11.65 19.41
C ALA A 164 -0.06 11.95 20.77
N LEU A 165 -0.67 11.40 21.82
CA LEU A 165 -0.32 11.64 23.20
C LEU A 165 -0.45 10.32 23.97
N SER A 166 0.50 10.07 24.87
CA SER A 166 0.47 8.90 25.76
C SER A 166 1.14 9.25 27.08
N SER A 167 0.75 8.53 28.14
CA SER A 167 1.46 8.54 29.42
C SER A 167 2.85 7.89 29.33
N ASP A 168 3.02 6.94 28.40
CA ASP A 168 4.28 6.26 28.13
C ASP A 168 5.01 6.95 26.96
N LYS A 169 6.32 6.68 26.80
CA LYS A 169 7.08 7.19 25.65
C LYS A 169 6.51 6.64 24.34
N ILE A 170 6.09 7.54 23.46
CA ILE A 170 5.64 7.18 22.12
C ILE A 170 6.86 6.77 21.28
N VAL A 171 6.83 5.54 20.77
CA VAL A 171 7.83 5.04 19.81
C VAL A 171 7.27 5.25 18.40
N PRO A 172 7.93 6.06 17.55
CA PRO A 172 7.49 6.22 16.17
C PRO A 172 7.44 4.89 15.44
N ARG A 173 6.41 4.68 14.61
CA ARG A 173 6.23 3.45 13.84
C ARG A 173 5.56 3.70 12.50
N ALA A 174 5.68 2.73 11.60
CA ALA A 174 4.89 2.71 10.37
C ALA A 174 3.38 2.59 10.68
N PRO A 175 2.51 3.07 9.78
CA PRO A 175 1.09 2.80 9.88
C PRO A 175 0.81 1.29 9.81
N LYS A 176 -0.33 0.90 10.34
CA LYS A 176 -0.92 -0.43 10.13
C LYS A 176 -2.32 -0.28 9.56
N ILE A 177 -2.91 -1.38 9.11
CA ILE A 177 -4.28 -1.44 8.63
C ILE A 177 -5.15 -2.04 9.72
N HIS A 178 -5.98 -1.23 10.35
CA HIS A 178 -6.92 -1.68 11.36
C HIS A 178 -8.20 -2.18 10.70
N VAL A 179 -8.65 -3.39 11.04
CA VAL A 179 -9.85 -3.98 10.45
C VAL A 179 -10.86 -4.34 11.53
N HIS A 180 -12.07 -3.82 11.38
CA HIS A 180 -13.27 -4.25 12.09
C HIS A 180 -14.16 -5.09 11.19
N LYS A 181 -14.64 -6.23 11.68
CA LYS A 181 -15.70 -7.03 11.02
C LYS A 181 -16.76 -7.50 12.02
N ARG A 182 -18.02 -7.38 11.62
CA ARG A 182 -19.21 -7.84 12.36
C ARG A 182 -20.17 -8.56 11.41
N PHE A 183 -20.63 -9.75 11.80
CA PHE A 183 -21.67 -10.48 11.09
C PHE A 183 -23.04 -9.88 11.34
N SER A 184 -23.97 -10.18 10.42
CA SER A 184 -25.31 -9.63 10.56
C SER A 184 -26.00 -10.08 11.84
N GLY A 185 -26.55 -9.13 12.60
CA GLY A 185 -27.25 -9.38 13.86
C GLY A 185 -26.39 -9.75 15.07
N ASP A 186 -25.05 -9.73 14.98
CA ASP A 186 -24.18 -9.98 16.14
C ASP A 186 -23.80 -8.68 16.87
N ASN A 187 -23.89 -8.69 18.19
CA ASN A 187 -23.47 -7.57 19.04
C ASN A 187 -21.95 -7.54 19.26
N LYS A 188 -21.21 -8.63 18.95
CA LYS A 188 -19.76 -8.70 19.13
C LYS A 188 -19.00 -8.62 17.81
N LYS A 189 -17.85 -7.95 17.85
CA LYS A 189 -16.89 -7.92 16.73
C LYS A 189 -16.22 -9.28 16.61
N LEU A 190 -16.16 -9.83 15.40
CA LEU A 190 -15.40 -11.06 15.11
C LEU A 190 -13.92 -10.75 14.94
N LEU A 191 -13.63 -9.59 14.33
CA LEU A 191 -12.28 -9.12 14.07
C LEU A 191 -12.16 -7.65 14.47
N ASP A 192 -11.13 -7.36 15.24
CA ASP A 192 -10.76 -6.02 15.72
C ASP A 192 -9.27 -6.04 16.04
N ARG A 193 -8.44 -5.77 15.02
CA ARG A 193 -6.97 -5.71 15.18
C ARG A 193 -6.29 -5.06 13.98
N ASP A 194 -5.01 -4.75 14.21
CA ASP A 194 -4.10 -4.24 13.20
C ASP A 194 -3.47 -5.36 12.37
N PHE A 195 -3.26 -5.07 11.09
CA PHE A 195 -2.58 -5.89 10.08
C PHE A 195 -1.51 -5.06 9.37
N ASP A 196 -0.45 -5.70 8.88
CA ASP A 196 0.61 -5.00 8.17
C ASP A 196 0.17 -4.59 6.74
N ALA A 197 -0.71 -5.38 6.11
CA ALA A 197 -1.43 -5.07 4.86
C ALA A 197 -2.63 -6.02 4.73
N ILE A 198 -3.62 -5.65 3.91
CA ILE A 198 -4.79 -6.49 3.62
C ILE A 198 -5.12 -6.50 2.13
N VAL A 199 -5.96 -7.44 1.73
CA VAL A 199 -6.60 -7.49 0.40
C VAL A 199 -8.09 -7.30 0.58
N CYS A 200 -8.67 -6.35 -0.14
CA CYS A 200 -10.11 -6.23 -0.29
C CYS A 200 -10.52 -6.94 -1.59
N SER A 201 -11.38 -7.96 -1.47
CA SER A 201 -11.96 -8.69 -2.59
C SER A 201 -13.34 -8.10 -2.88
N TYR A 202 -13.62 -7.76 -4.13
CA TYR A 202 -14.90 -7.15 -4.52
C TYR A 202 -15.47 -7.78 -5.80
N ASN A 203 -16.79 -7.66 -5.98
CA ASN A 203 -17.46 -8.17 -7.17
C ASN A 203 -17.32 -7.19 -8.35
N GLN A 204 -16.92 -7.68 -9.53
CA GLN A 204 -16.77 -6.88 -10.75
C GLN A 204 -18.03 -6.10 -11.14
N ASN A 205 -19.22 -6.59 -10.77
CA ASN A 205 -20.50 -5.91 -11.02
C ASN A 205 -20.59 -4.51 -10.36
N LEU A 206 -19.68 -4.19 -9.44
CA LEU A 206 -19.60 -2.86 -8.81
C LEU A 206 -18.94 -1.81 -9.72
N GLY A 207 -18.24 -2.21 -10.79
CA GLY A 207 -17.67 -1.27 -11.76
C GLY A 207 -16.64 -0.29 -11.21
N LEU A 208 -15.91 -0.66 -10.14
CA LEU A 208 -14.98 0.24 -9.44
C LEU A 208 -13.81 0.73 -10.30
N PHE A 209 -13.35 -0.09 -11.25
CA PHE A 209 -12.28 0.26 -12.18
C PHE A 209 -12.63 -0.09 -13.61
N SER A 210 -11.96 0.57 -14.55
CA SER A 210 -12.16 0.35 -15.99
C SER A 210 -11.69 -1.03 -16.46
N SER A 211 -10.72 -1.64 -15.76
CA SER A 211 -10.26 -3.00 -16.08
C SER A 211 -11.07 -4.04 -15.31
N SER A 212 -11.73 -4.93 -16.05
CA SER A 212 -12.47 -6.06 -15.48
C SER A 212 -11.56 -7.11 -14.86
N GLU A 213 -10.26 -7.11 -15.14
CA GLU A 213 -9.32 -8.09 -14.56
C GLU A 213 -9.01 -7.80 -13.08
N ILE A 214 -9.31 -6.58 -12.61
CA ILE A 214 -9.04 -6.19 -11.23
C ILE A 214 -10.21 -6.63 -10.36
N THR A 215 -10.03 -7.71 -9.59
CA THR A 215 -11.02 -8.22 -8.63
C THR A 215 -10.61 -8.02 -7.17
N GLN A 216 -9.38 -7.56 -6.96
CA GLN A 216 -8.76 -7.40 -5.66
C GLN A 216 -8.01 -6.08 -5.59
N ILE A 217 -8.06 -5.46 -4.42
CA ILE A 217 -7.34 -4.22 -4.12
C ILE A 217 -6.53 -4.46 -2.87
N GLN A 218 -5.21 -4.32 -2.97
CA GLN A 218 -4.33 -4.41 -1.82
C GLN A 218 -4.27 -3.04 -1.13
N ILE A 219 -4.47 -3.03 0.19
CA ILE A 219 -4.36 -1.84 1.01
C ILE A 219 -3.07 -1.95 1.82
N THR A 220 -2.10 -1.10 1.48
CA THR A 220 -0.80 -1.02 2.16
C THR A 220 -0.73 0.22 3.06
N PRO A 221 0.14 0.22 4.09
CA PRO A 221 0.30 1.35 4.99
C PRO A 221 0.56 2.70 4.30
N PRO A 222 1.44 2.81 3.28
CA PRO A 222 1.65 4.09 2.59
C PRO A 222 0.41 4.57 1.84
N ALA A 223 -0.32 3.67 1.18
CA ALA A 223 -1.55 4.01 0.47
C ALA A 223 -2.64 4.49 1.42
N ALA A 224 -2.86 3.76 2.52
CA ALA A 224 -3.86 4.11 3.53
C ALA A 224 -3.54 5.45 4.21
N PHE A 225 -2.29 5.69 4.57
CA PHE A 225 -1.90 6.96 5.21
C PHE A 225 -2.01 8.16 4.28
N GLU A 226 -1.49 8.08 3.05
CA GLU A 226 -1.59 9.22 2.12
C GLU A 226 -3.05 9.48 1.73
N PHE A 227 -3.90 8.45 1.69
CA PHE A 227 -5.34 8.59 1.50
C PHE A 227 -6.00 9.32 2.67
N VAL A 228 -5.84 8.83 3.90
CA VAL A 228 -6.40 9.45 5.11
C VAL A 228 -5.87 10.87 5.29
N LYS A 229 -4.57 11.10 5.06
CA LYS A 229 -3.97 12.44 5.10
C LYS A 229 -4.56 13.36 4.03
N SER A 230 -4.94 12.84 2.88
CA SER A 230 -5.61 13.62 1.85
C SER A 230 -7.05 13.97 2.23
N LEU A 231 -7.77 13.07 2.91
CA LEU A 231 -9.08 13.37 3.50
C LEU A 231 -8.98 14.45 4.59
N GLU A 232 -8.04 14.31 5.54
CA GLU A 232 -7.84 15.28 6.64
C GLU A 232 -7.42 16.68 6.17
N ASN A 233 -6.86 16.79 4.96
CA ASN A 233 -6.45 18.05 4.36
C ASN A 233 -7.37 18.51 3.23
N ASP A 234 -8.56 17.91 3.09
CA ASP A 234 -9.56 18.24 2.07
C ASP A 234 -8.98 18.31 0.65
N ARG A 235 -8.09 17.37 0.30
CA ARG A 235 -7.46 17.33 -1.02
C ARG A 235 -8.38 16.67 -2.04
N GLU A 236 -8.45 17.28 -3.22
CA GLU A 236 -9.18 16.71 -4.35
C GLU A 236 -8.56 15.36 -4.77
N MET A 237 -9.36 14.30 -4.73
CA MET A 237 -8.93 12.93 -5.03
C MET A 237 -9.86 12.25 -6.02
N ALA A 238 -9.29 11.50 -6.94
CA ALA A 238 -10.00 10.55 -7.79
C ALA A 238 -9.12 9.33 -8.09
N CYS A 239 -9.54 8.47 -9.01
CA CYS A 239 -8.72 7.37 -9.49
C CYS A 239 -8.52 7.46 -11.00
N VAL A 240 -7.29 7.74 -11.43
CA VAL A 240 -6.94 7.77 -12.84
C VAL A 240 -6.62 6.36 -13.31
N THR A 241 -7.24 5.95 -14.41
CA THR A 241 -6.90 4.71 -15.10
C THR A 241 -5.82 4.96 -16.16
N CYS A 242 -4.78 4.12 -16.19
CA CYS A 242 -3.79 4.19 -17.25
C CYS A 242 -4.40 3.79 -18.59
N LYS A 243 -4.40 4.68 -19.59
CA LYS A 243 -4.88 4.37 -20.95
C LYS A 243 -4.07 3.30 -21.68
N LYS A 244 -2.84 3.01 -21.22
CA LYS A 244 -1.95 2.02 -21.84
C LYS A 244 -2.17 0.61 -21.31
N CYS A 245 -2.29 0.44 -20.00
CA CYS A 245 -2.40 -0.89 -19.38
C CYS A 245 -3.68 -1.12 -18.57
N GLY A 246 -4.57 -0.13 -18.45
CA GLY A 246 -5.83 -0.28 -17.72
C GLY A 246 -5.73 -0.29 -16.19
N TYR A 247 -4.53 -0.25 -15.61
CA TYR A 247 -4.36 -0.25 -14.15
C TYR A 247 -4.62 1.12 -13.53
N PRO A 248 -5.18 1.17 -12.31
CA PRO A 248 -5.38 2.40 -11.56
C PRO A 248 -4.05 3.00 -11.09
N HIS A 249 -4.05 4.32 -10.96
CA HIS A 249 -2.91 5.08 -10.48
C HIS A 249 -3.00 5.34 -8.98
N LEU A 250 -1.89 5.13 -8.30
CA LEU A 250 -1.68 5.51 -6.90
C LEU A 250 -0.52 6.51 -6.85
N ASP A 251 -0.82 7.71 -6.37
CA ASP A 251 0.15 8.74 -6.03
C ASP A 251 0.57 8.55 -4.56
N LEU A 252 1.88 8.62 -4.30
CA LEU A 252 2.48 8.54 -2.97
C LEU A 252 3.54 9.62 -2.79
N GLY A 253 3.90 9.89 -1.53
CA GLY A 253 4.95 10.86 -1.18
C GLY A 253 4.64 12.25 -1.72
N SER A 254 5.59 12.86 -2.44
CA SER A 254 5.42 14.20 -3.00
C SER A 254 4.25 14.31 -3.99
N PHE A 255 3.94 13.25 -4.73
CA PHE A 255 2.81 13.22 -5.67
C PHE A 255 1.45 13.20 -4.94
N ALA A 256 1.38 12.60 -3.75
CA ALA A 256 0.17 12.61 -2.93
C ALA A 256 -0.05 13.94 -2.19
N ASN A 257 0.98 14.78 -2.06
CA ASN A 257 0.90 16.02 -1.27
C ASN A 257 0.30 17.20 -2.04
N THR A 258 0.24 17.16 -3.37
CA THR A 258 -0.26 18.27 -4.18
C THR A 258 -1.04 17.75 -5.37
N PRO A 259 -2.34 18.11 -5.50
CA PRO A 259 -3.12 17.77 -6.67
C PRO A 259 -2.44 18.22 -7.97
N HIS A 260 -2.36 17.33 -8.94
CA HIS A 260 -1.67 17.55 -10.20
C HIS A 260 -2.39 16.84 -11.35
N ALA A 261 -2.10 17.23 -12.59
CA ALA A 261 -2.80 16.71 -13.77
C ALA A 261 -2.04 15.60 -14.50
N LYS A 262 -0.72 15.48 -14.27
CA LYS A 262 0.15 14.52 -14.98
C LYS A 262 0.60 13.41 -14.03
N HIS A 263 0.09 12.21 -14.23
CA HIS A 263 0.37 11.07 -13.38
C HIS A 263 1.34 10.09 -14.05
N PHE A 264 2.12 9.41 -13.22
CA PHE A 264 3.04 8.37 -13.65
C PHE A 264 2.46 6.98 -13.37
N CYS A 265 2.36 6.13 -14.39
CA CYS A 265 1.81 4.79 -14.22
C CYS A 265 2.84 3.86 -13.57
N GLY A 266 2.59 3.55 -12.30
CA GLY A 266 3.41 2.61 -11.54
C GLY A 266 3.48 1.18 -12.08
N ASN A 267 2.52 0.75 -12.90
CA ASN A 267 2.46 -0.61 -13.46
C ASN A 267 3.23 -0.76 -14.78
N CYS A 268 3.10 0.19 -15.71
CA CYS A 268 3.72 0.04 -17.05
C CYS A 268 4.79 1.10 -17.36
N GLY A 269 5.08 2.02 -16.43
CA GLY A 269 6.04 3.10 -16.63
C GLY A 269 5.58 4.18 -17.61
N ASN A 270 4.29 4.17 -18.01
CA ASN A 270 3.76 5.22 -18.87
C ASN A 270 3.68 6.54 -18.11
N ASP A 271 4.36 7.56 -18.62
CA ASP A 271 4.45 8.91 -18.06
C ASP A 271 3.56 9.93 -18.79
N SER A 272 2.70 9.45 -19.69
CA SER A 272 1.76 10.26 -20.47
C SER A 272 0.31 10.03 -20.04
N VAL A 273 0.08 9.91 -18.73
CA VAL A 273 -1.27 9.78 -18.17
C VAL A 273 -1.70 11.13 -17.59
N TRP A 274 -2.86 11.60 -18.04
CA TRP A 274 -3.40 12.90 -17.65
C TRP A 274 -4.83 12.77 -17.18
N SER A 275 -5.15 13.42 -16.06
CA SER A 275 -6.52 13.66 -15.60
C SER A 275 -7.06 14.96 -16.21
N GLU A 276 -8.39 15.12 -16.21
CA GLU A 276 -9.03 16.35 -16.71
C GLU A 276 -8.74 17.58 -15.85
N GLY A 277 -8.58 17.38 -14.53
CA GLY A 277 -8.23 18.41 -13.55
C GLY A 277 -7.06 18.02 -12.67
N LYS A 278 -6.69 18.89 -11.73
CA LYS A 278 -5.64 18.59 -10.74
C LYS A 278 -6.22 17.76 -9.61
N ILE A 279 -5.70 16.55 -9.43
CA ILE A 279 -6.16 15.60 -8.40
C ILE A 279 -4.96 14.87 -7.78
N VAL A 280 -5.18 14.23 -6.64
CA VAL A 280 -4.33 13.14 -6.16
C VAL A 280 -5.00 11.82 -6.57
N SER A 281 -4.30 11.00 -7.35
CA SER A 281 -4.85 9.73 -7.82
C SER A 281 -4.65 8.62 -6.80
N THR A 282 -5.70 7.86 -6.48
CA THR A 282 -5.62 6.70 -5.60
C THR A 282 -6.70 5.66 -5.90
N PRO A 283 -6.37 4.35 -5.95
CA PRO A 283 -7.36 3.28 -6.08
C PRO A 283 -8.23 3.11 -4.84
N LEU A 284 -7.90 3.76 -3.72
CA LEU A 284 -8.73 3.73 -2.51
C LEU A 284 -9.95 4.66 -2.61
N LYS A 285 -9.94 5.64 -3.51
CA LYS A 285 -11.06 6.60 -3.64
C LYS A 285 -12.35 5.94 -4.17
N PRO A 286 -12.34 5.13 -5.25
CA PRO A 286 -13.55 4.42 -5.70
C PRO A 286 -14.09 3.45 -4.65
N LEU A 287 -13.19 2.76 -3.92
CA LEU A 287 -13.58 1.91 -2.78
C LEU A 287 -14.28 2.71 -1.69
N HIS A 288 -13.66 3.81 -1.26
CA HIS A 288 -14.20 4.67 -0.23
C HIS A 288 -15.58 5.21 -0.65
N ASP A 289 -15.71 5.71 -1.88
CA ASP A 289 -16.96 6.29 -2.37
C ASP A 289 -18.09 5.26 -2.48
N GLN A 290 -17.75 4.02 -2.87
CA GLN A 290 -18.71 2.93 -2.98
C GLN A 290 -19.17 2.43 -1.61
N PHE A 291 -18.27 2.35 -0.65
CA PHE A 291 -18.49 1.63 0.61
C PHE A 291 -18.59 2.54 1.83
N ASN A 292 -18.50 3.86 1.70
CA ASN A 292 -18.73 4.79 2.81
C ASN A 292 -20.21 5.19 2.86
N ASN A 293 -21.08 4.24 3.24
CA ASN A 293 -22.55 4.39 3.21
C ASN A 293 -23.03 5.62 4.00
N SER A 294 -22.26 6.04 5.01
CA SER A 294 -22.45 7.33 5.67
C SER A 294 -21.35 8.33 5.27
N ASN A 295 -21.63 9.23 4.33
CA ASN A 295 -20.80 10.43 4.12
C ASN A 295 -20.94 11.47 5.25
N LYS A 296 -21.38 11.05 6.43
CA LYS A 296 -21.70 11.91 7.57
C LYS A 296 -20.86 11.48 8.74
N TYR A 297 -20.04 12.41 9.21
CA TYR A 297 -19.41 12.34 10.51
C TYR A 297 -20.35 12.92 11.55
N ILE A 298 -20.40 12.31 12.73
CA ILE A 298 -21.02 12.91 13.92
C ILE A 298 -19.95 13.23 14.94
N VAL A 299 -20.03 14.42 15.55
CA VAL A 299 -19.22 14.72 16.73
C VAL A 299 -20.01 14.22 17.94
N PRO A 300 -19.51 13.22 18.70
CA PRO A 300 -20.25 12.73 19.85
C PRO A 300 -20.33 13.80 20.94
N GLU A 301 -21.49 13.95 21.59
CA GLU A 301 -21.68 14.93 22.67
C GLU A 301 -20.92 14.56 23.97
N ARG A 302 -20.38 13.34 24.01
CA ARG A 302 -19.64 12.79 25.15
C ARG A 302 -18.38 13.62 25.40
N THR A 303 -18.14 13.94 26.67
CA THR A 303 -16.96 14.66 27.15
C THR A 303 -16.19 13.78 28.13
N LEU A 304 -14.86 13.76 28.03
CA LEU A 304 -13.98 13.08 28.97
C LEU A 304 -13.03 14.07 29.64
N ASN A 305 -12.98 14.06 30.97
CA ASN A 305 -11.95 14.75 31.72
C ASN A 305 -10.88 13.74 32.17
N MET A 306 -9.72 13.74 31.50
CA MET A 306 -8.64 12.79 31.79
C MET A 306 -7.93 13.09 33.12
N ASP A 307 -8.08 14.29 33.68
CA ASP A 307 -7.46 14.66 34.96
C ASP A 307 -8.04 13.85 36.14
N GLU A 308 -9.24 13.30 35.97
CA GLU A 308 -9.88 12.39 36.93
C GLU A 308 -9.21 11.01 36.99
N TYR A 309 -8.37 10.68 36.01
CA TYR A 309 -7.66 9.40 35.86
C TYR A 309 -6.15 9.54 36.12
N THR A 310 -5.77 10.50 36.96
CA THR A 310 -4.36 10.80 37.26
C THR A 310 -3.58 9.55 37.67
N GLY A 311 -2.41 9.34 37.06
CA GLY A 311 -1.51 8.22 37.34
C GLY A 311 -1.84 6.91 36.59
N LEU A 312 -2.94 6.86 35.85
CA LEU A 312 -3.25 5.74 34.97
C LEU A 312 -2.52 5.85 33.62
N LYS A 313 -2.30 4.70 32.99
CA LYS A 313 -1.74 4.67 31.64
C LYS A 313 -2.81 5.07 30.63
N PHE A 314 -2.43 5.82 29.61
CA PHE A 314 -3.36 6.22 28.57
C PHE A 314 -2.69 6.39 27.20
N GLU A 315 -3.52 6.35 26.16
CA GLU A 315 -3.16 6.65 24.77
C GLU A 315 -4.30 7.46 24.14
N VAL A 316 -3.96 8.46 23.33
CA VAL A 316 -4.93 9.38 22.72
C VAL A 316 -4.64 9.54 21.23
N TRP A 317 -5.69 9.52 20.42
CA TRP A 317 -5.66 9.74 18.98
C TRP A 317 -6.70 10.78 18.57
N SER A 318 -6.42 11.53 17.53
CA SER A 318 -7.47 12.03 16.65
C SER A 318 -8.16 10.85 15.99
N SER A 319 -9.49 10.76 16.08
CA SER A 319 -10.23 9.85 15.19
C SER A 319 -9.90 10.19 13.74
N THR A 320 -9.76 9.18 12.88
CA THR A 320 -9.45 9.37 11.46
C THR A 320 -10.58 8.81 10.61
N PRO A 321 -10.86 9.39 9.44
CA PRO A 321 -11.69 8.78 8.43
C PRO A 321 -11.29 7.33 8.16
N ALA A 322 -12.28 6.45 8.10
CA ALA A 322 -12.04 5.12 7.58
C ALA A 322 -11.64 5.19 6.10
N VAL A 323 -10.75 4.29 5.68
CA VAL A 323 -10.52 4.00 4.25
C VAL A 323 -11.80 3.43 3.63
N LEU A 324 -12.54 2.62 4.39
CA LEU A 324 -13.87 2.14 4.01
C LEU A 324 -14.73 1.91 5.27
N TRP A 325 -16.04 2.13 5.15
CA TRP A 325 -16.99 2.04 6.26
C TRP A 325 -18.39 1.64 5.79
N THR A 326 -18.65 0.33 5.78
CA THR A 326 -19.88 -0.22 5.18
C THR A 326 -21.11 -0.08 6.08
N ALA A 327 -20.96 0.39 7.32
CA ALA A 327 -22.12 0.52 8.21
C ALA A 327 -23.01 1.69 7.79
N ASP A 328 -24.31 1.53 7.98
CA ASP A 328 -25.30 2.58 7.67
C ASP A 328 -25.32 3.71 8.72
N ARG A 329 -24.58 3.56 9.82
CA ARG A 329 -24.45 4.56 10.88
C ARG A 329 -23.27 5.51 10.61
N PRO A 330 -23.37 6.79 11.04
CA PRO A 330 -22.28 7.75 10.89
C PRO A 330 -21.01 7.31 11.63
N GLN A 331 -19.85 7.70 11.08
CA GLN A 331 -18.57 7.60 11.77
C GLN A 331 -18.47 8.70 12.83
N GLU A 332 -17.89 8.38 13.99
CA GLU A 332 -17.63 9.38 15.03
C GLU A 332 -16.34 10.16 14.71
N LEU A 333 -16.47 11.49 14.73
CA LEU A 333 -15.38 12.45 14.54
C LEU A 333 -15.13 13.16 15.86
N GLY A 334 -14.07 12.74 16.54
CA GLY A 334 -13.63 13.30 17.81
C GLY A 334 -12.23 12.87 18.18
N ILE A 335 -12.00 12.69 19.48
CA ILE A 335 -10.74 12.25 20.08
C ILE A 335 -10.97 10.86 20.68
N HIS A 336 -10.24 9.87 20.19
CA HIS A 336 -10.31 8.50 20.68
C HIS A 336 -9.32 8.33 21.83
N VAL A 337 -9.79 7.78 22.96
CA VAL A 337 -9.00 7.69 24.19
C VAL A 337 -9.06 6.28 24.74
N HIS A 338 -7.88 5.73 25.02
CA HIS A 338 -7.72 4.56 25.88
C HIS A 338 -7.18 4.97 27.25
N ILE A 339 -7.83 4.54 28.33
CA ILE A 339 -7.29 4.63 29.70
C ILE A 339 -7.24 3.23 30.29
N TYR A 340 -6.12 2.87 30.93
CA TYR A 340 -5.87 1.54 31.44
C TYR A 340 -5.72 1.53 32.96
N GLU A 341 -6.43 0.62 33.61
CA GLU A 341 -6.25 0.28 35.02
C GLU A 341 -5.85 -1.20 35.13
N LYS A 342 -4.70 -1.47 35.76
CA LYS A 342 -4.19 -2.85 35.98
C LYS A 342 -4.16 -3.70 34.69
N GLY A 343 -3.83 -3.05 33.57
CA GLY A 343 -3.74 -3.70 32.25
C GLY A 343 -5.06 -3.92 31.52
N ARG A 344 -6.20 -3.49 32.08
CA ARG A 344 -7.51 -3.53 31.42
C ARG A 344 -7.91 -2.14 30.95
N ARG A 345 -8.54 -2.04 29.77
CA ARG A 345 -9.14 -0.79 29.28
C ARG A 345 -10.32 -0.43 30.18
N LEU A 346 -10.20 0.69 30.88
CA LEU A 346 -11.26 1.33 31.64
C LEU A 346 -12.07 2.29 30.76
N VAL A 347 -11.38 2.98 29.84
CA VAL A 347 -11.97 3.82 28.80
C VAL A 347 -11.46 3.34 27.45
N ASP A 348 -12.36 3.20 26.49
CA ASP A 348 -12.12 2.84 25.09
C ASP A 348 -13.29 3.38 24.26
N ASP A 349 -13.23 4.67 23.93
CA ASP A 349 -14.31 5.37 23.22
C ASP A 349 -13.79 6.64 22.52
N THR A 350 -14.62 7.19 21.63
CA THR A 350 -14.41 8.48 20.96
C THR A 350 -15.28 9.56 21.59
N PHE A 351 -14.67 10.71 21.90
CA PHE A 351 -15.29 11.83 22.59
C PHE A 351 -15.26 13.09 21.74
N GLY A 352 -16.29 13.93 21.81
CA GLY A 352 -16.28 15.22 21.11
C GLY A 352 -15.38 16.23 21.80
N LYS A 353 -15.18 16.08 23.12
CA LYS A 353 -14.33 16.93 23.94
C LYS A 353 -13.52 16.10 24.93
N VAL A 354 -12.22 16.37 25.01
CA VAL A 354 -11.30 15.74 25.97
C VAL A 354 -10.49 16.82 26.67
N ILE A 355 -10.47 16.78 28.00
CA ILE A 355 -9.68 17.70 28.84
C ILE A 355 -8.50 16.92 29.42
N TYR A 356 -7.30 17.50 29.32
CA TYR A 356 -6.07 16.97 29.92
C TYR A 356 -5.21 18.13 30.42
N GLN A 357 -4.77 18.03 31.68
CA GLN A 357 -4.02 19.07 32.40
C GLN A 357 -4.74 20.43 32.40
N GLY A 358 -6.06 20.41 32.60
CA GLY A 358 -6.92 21.57 32.57
C GLY A 358 -7.10 22.23 31.19
N GLN A 359 -6.57 21.63 30.12
CA GLN A 359 -6.70 22.13 28.75
C GLN A 359 -7.55 21.20 27.89
N GLU A 360 -8.40 21.79 27.06
CA GLU A 360 -9.13 21.04 26.03
C GLU A 360 -8.17 20.67 24.89
N LEU A 361 -8.13 19.39 24.54
CA LEU A 361 -7.29 18.89 23.46
C LEU A 361 -7.87 19.27 22.10
N ASP A 362 -7.02 19.74 21.19
CA ASP A 362 -7.40 20.06 19.81
C ASP A 362 -7.13 18.86 18.88
N ARG A 363 -8.18 18.37 18.23
CA ARG A 363 -8.11 17.24 17.28
C ARG A 363 -7.09 17.46 16.15
N LYS A 364 -7.01 18.68 15.59
CA LYS A 364 -6.06 18.99 14.50
C LYS A 364 -4.62 18.94 14.98
N ILE A 365 -4.35 19.40 16.20
CA ILE A 365 -3.02 19.27 16.81
C ILE A 365 -2.68 17.80 17.04
N LEU A 366 -3.63 17.01 17.56
CA LEU A 366 -3.44 15.57 17.76
C LEU A 366 -3.14 14.85 16.43
N TRP A 367 -3.86 15.19 15.35
CA TRP A 367 -3.59 14.66 14.01
C TRP A 367 -2.16 14.98 13.53
N GLN A 368 -1.69 16.22 13.73
CA GLN A 368 -0.32 16.61 13.37
C GLN A 368 0.73 15.80 14.14
N GLU A 369 0.52 15.56 15.43
CA GLU A 369 1.42 14.74 16.24
C GLU A 369 1.36 13.25 15.84
N MET A 370 0.18 12.70 15.53
CA MET A 370 0.06 11.33 14.95
C MET A 370 0.85 11.20 13.64
N ALA A 371 0.70 12.16 12.73
CA ALA A 371 1.41 12.18 11.47
C ALA A 371 2.93 12.29 11.65
N LYS A 372 3.38 13.06 12.65
CA LYS A 372 4.79 13.21 13.01
C LYS A 372 5.39 11.99 13.70
N ASN A 373 4.59 11.26 14.49
CA ASN A 373 4.96 10.00 15.10
C ASN A 373 4.95 8.83 14.09
N THR A 374 4.45 9.06 12.88
CA THR A 374 4.43 8.06 11.81
C THR A 374 5.70 8.13 10.98
N ILE A 375 6.39 7.00 10.80
CA ILE A 375 7.62 6.89 10.00
C ILE A 375 7.43 5.95 8.81
N TYR A 376 8.20 6.19 7.74
CA TYR A 376 8.21 5.43 6.50
C TYR A 376 9.52 4.71 6.27
#